data_AF-A0A914DQH2-F1
#
_entry.id   AF-A0A914DQH2-F1
#
_cell.length_a   1.000
_cell.length_b   1.000
_cell.length_c   1.000
_cell.angle_alpha   90.00
_cell.angle_beta   90.00
_cell.angle_gamma   90.00
#
_symmetry.space_group_name_H-M   'P 1'
#
loop_
_entity.id
_entity.type
_entity.pdbx_description
1 polymer ?
#
loop_
_entity_poly.entity_id
_entity_poly.type
_entity_poly.pdbx_seq_one_letter_code
_entity_poly.pdbx_strand_id
1 'polypeptide(L)'
;MDEYGEYGYTTIKNLVLSGRLELIGGGWVMADEATTHYIELIDMYSLSLTFLNQTFGKCGHPKVGWQIDPFGHSKEHANLLRMRILY
;
A
#
# COMPACT_ATOMS: atom_id res chain seq x y z
N MET A 1 -18.45 0.25 8.64
CA MET A 1 -18.32 0.72 10.04
C MET A 1 -17.42 -0.29 10.69
N ASP A 2 -16.19 0.12 10.90
CA ASP A 2 -15.10 -0.81 11.13
C ASP A 2 -14.91 -0.96 12.65
N GLU A 3 -14.36 -2.10 13.07
CA GLU A 3 -14.36 -2.61 14.44
C GLU A 3 -13.83 -1.62 15.51
N TYR A 4 -12.98 -0.67 15.12
CA TYR A 4 -12.19 0.15 16.06
C TYR A 4 -12.77 1.53 16.41
N GLY A 5 -13.88 1.95 15.78
CA GLY A 5 -14.50 3.26 16.01
C GLY A 5 -13.57 4.46 15.77
N GLU A 6 -14.07 5.67 16.00
CA GLU A 6 -13.35 6.92 15.66
C GLU A 6 -12.07 7.14 16.50
N TYR A 7 -12.07 6.70 17.76
CA TYR A 7 -10.92 6.81 18.67
C TYR A 7 -9.74 5.97 18.22
N GLY A 8 -9.98 4.74 17.75
CA GLY A 8 -8.95 3.86 17.22
C GLY A 8 -8.28 4.46 15.99
N TYR A 9 -9.08 4.96 15.04
CA TYR A 9 -8.59 5.64 13.84
C TYR A 9 -7.71 6.84 14.15
N THR A 10 -8.12 7.69 15.11
CA THR A 10 -7.35 8.86 15.51
C THR A 10 -5.99 8.47 16.10
N THR A 11 -5.97 7.42 16.93
CA THR A 11 -4.72 6.92 17.54
C THR A 11 -3.75 6.39 16.49
N ILE A 12 -4.22 5.56 15.55
CA ILE A 12 -3.40 5.02 14.46
C ILE A 12 -2.88 6.16 13.57
N LYS A 13 -3.74 7.11 13.21
CA LYS A 13 -3.34 8.28 12.41
C LYS A 13 -2.23 9.08 13.07
N ASN A 14 -2.28 9.27 14.38
CA ASN A 14 -1.20 9.94 15.14
C ASN A 14 0.09 9.12 15.17
N LEU A 15 0.01 7.78 15.24
CA LEU A 15 1.20 6.91 15.15
C LEU A 15 1.87 7.03 13.78
N VAL A 16 1.08 7.03 12.70
CA VAL A 16 1.57 7.22 11.33
C VAL A 16 2.17 8.61 11.15
N LEU A 17 1.50 9.65 11.63
CA LEU A 17 1.99 11.04 11.56
C LEU A 17 3.32 11.22 12.31
N SER A 18 3.46 10.59 13.48
CA SER A 18 4.68 10.64 14.29
C SER A 18 5.81 9.74 13.77
N GLY A 19 5.57 8.94 12.73
CA GLY A 19 6.55 8.00 12.17
C GLY A 19 6.82 6.78 13.05
N ARG A 20 6.01 6.54 14.08
CA ARG A 20 6.10 5.33 14.92
C ARG A 20 5.49 4.09 14.25
N LEU A 21 4.61 4.33 13.27
CA LEU A 21 4.02 3.30 12.42
C LEU A 21 4.21 3.73 10.96
N GLU A 22 4.83 2.91 10.14
CA GLU A 22 4.99 3.16 8.70
C GLU A 22 4.21 2.12 7.89
N LEU A 23 3.50 2.58 6.88
CA LEU A 23 2.82 1.73 5.92
C LEU A 23 3.77 1.45 4.75
N ILE A 24 4.04 0.18 4.49
CA ILE A 24 4.98 -0.29 3.46
C ILE A 24 4.27 -1.20 2.46
N GLY A 25 4.86 -1.37 1.27
CA GLY A 25 4.27 -2.15 0.19
C GLY A 25 3.17 -1.36 -0.52
N GLY A 26 2.11 -1.00 0.18
CA GLY A 26 1.04 -0.14 -0.32
C GLY A 26 0.00 -0.81 -1.20
N GLY A 27 0.12 -2.13 -1.42
CA GLY A 27 -0.88 -2.94 -2.08
C GLY A 27 -1.97 -3.39 -1.12
N TRP A 28 -3.11 -3.80 -1.67
CA TRP A 28 -4.18 -4.43 -0.86
C TRP A 28 -3.71 -5.77 -0.26
N VAL A 29 -2.89 -6.48 -1.02
CA VAL A 29 -2.15 -7.66 -0.60
C VAL A 29 -0.71 -7.57 -1.11
N MET A 30 0.14 -8.48 -0.64
CA MET A 30 1.43 -8.77 -1.25
C MET A 30 1.17 -9.69 -2.45
N ALA A 31 1.11 -9.13 -3.66
CA ALA A 31 0.78 -9.89 -4.86
C ALA A 31 1.92 -10.83 -5.29
N ASP A 32 1.56 -11.96 -5.89
CA ASP A 32 2.53 -12.80 -6.60
C ASP A 32 3.16 -12.01 -7.77
N GLU A 33 4.39 -12.37 -8.11
CA GLU A 33 5.15 -11.74 -9.19
C GLU A 33 5.29 -12.64 -10.43
N ALA A 34 4.94 -13.93 -10.34
CA ALA A 34 5.09 -14.89 -11.44
C ALA A 34 3.84 -15.02 -12.31
N THR A 35 2.66 -15.04 -11.71
CA THR A 35 1.40 -15.41 -12.37
C THR A 35 0.39 -14.27 -12.47
N THR A 36 0.62 -13.16 -11.78
CA THR A 36 -0.30 -12.01 -11.77
C THR A 36 -0.20 -11.18 -13.05
N HIS A 37 -1.35 -10.81 -13.61
CA HIS A 37 -1.40 -9.92 -14.77
C HIS A 37 -1.20 -8.46 -14.33
N TYR A 38 -0.42 -7.68 -15.08
CA TYR A 38 -0.05 -6.31 -14.70
C TYR A 38 -1.25 -5.37 -14.48
N ILE A 39 -2.37 -5.60 -15.20
CA ILE A 39 -3.61 -4.82 -15.02
C ILE A 39 -4.19 -5.06 -13.62
N GLU A 40 -4.22 -6.31 -13.16
CA GLU A 40 -4.74 -6.66 -11.82
C GLU A 40 -3.84 -6.04 -10.74
N LEU A 41 -2.53 -6.01 -10.97
CA LEU A 41 -1.60 -5.33 -10.09
C LEU A 41 -1.92 -3.83 -10.00
N ILE A 42 -2.10 -3.16 -11.14
CA ILE A 42 -2.46 -1.73 -11.20
C ILE A 42 -3.78 -1.46 -10.47
N ASP A 43 -4.81 -2.27 -10.70
CA ASP A 43 -6.12 -2.10 -10.07
C ASP A 43 -6.03 -2.28 -8.55
N MET A 44 -5.31 -3.31 -8.09
CA MET A 44 -5.07 -3.57 -6.67
C MET A 44 -4.35 -2.40 -5.98
N TYR A 45 -3.28 -1.90 -6.58
CA TYR A 45 -2.53 -0.75 -6.06
C TYR A 45 -3.36 0.53 -6.10
N SER A 46 -4.14 0.73 -7.15
CA SER A 46 -4.97 1.93 -7.29
C SER A 46 -6.04 2.01 -6.20
N LEU A 47 -6.70 0.89 -5.93
CA LEU A 47 -7.71 0.79 -4.87
C LEU A 47 -7.10 1.04 -3.49
N SER A 48 -6.01 0.33 -3.16
CA SER A 48 -5.36 0.41 -1.85
C SER A 48 -4.78 1.78 -1.56
N LEU A 49 -4.08 2.40 -2.52
CA LEU A 49 -3.52 3.74 -2.34
C LEU A 49 -4.62 4.81 -2.23
N THR A 50 -5.73 4.67 -2.96
CA THR A 50 -6.89 5.56 -2.81
C THR A 50 -7.47 5.46 -1.40
N PHE A 51 -7.65 4.25 -0.89
CA PHE A 51 -8.12 4.01 0.47
C PHE A 51 -7.17 4.63 1.51
N LEU A 52 -5.86 4.37 1.40
CA LEU A 52 -4.86 4.94 2.32
C LEU A 52 -4.87 6.47 2.31
N ASN A 53 -5.02 7.08 1.14
CA ASN A 53 -5.13 8.53 1.02
C ASN A 53 -6.41 9.08 1.67
N GLN A 54 -7.55 8.40 1.52
CA GLN A 54 -8.81 8.82 2.17
C GLN A 54 -8.75 8.67 3.69
N THR A 55 -8.09 7.63 4.21
CA THR A 55 -8.03 7.34 5.65
C THR A 55 -6.96 8.18 6.37
N PHE A 56 -5.74 8.19 5.84
CA PHE A 56 -4.57 8.79 6.51
C PHE A 56 -4.11 10.09 5.85
N GLY A 57 -4.49 10.35 4.59
CA GLY A 57 -3.96 11.46 3.81
C GLY A 57 -2.49 11.29 3.46
N LYS A 58 -1.78 12.40 3.31
CA LYS A 58 -0.39 12.42 2.84
C LYS A 58 0.59 11.62 3.71
N CYS A 59 0.35 11.50 5.02
CA CYS A 59 1.25 10.76 5.90
C CYS A 59 1.15 9.23 5.75
N GLY A 60 0.03 8.72 5.22
CA GLY A 60 -0.17 7.29 4.98
C GLY A 60 0.35 6.81 3.63
N HIS A 61 0.99 7.67 2.83
CA HIS A 61 1.51 7.28 1.53
C HIS A 61 2.78 6.40 1.70
N PRO A 62 2.76 5.15 1.22
CA PRO A 62 3.90 4.24 1.32
C PRO A 62 5.09 4.75 0.50
N LYS A 63 6.30 4.63 1.05
CA LYS A 63 7.54 5.12 0.40
C LYS A 63 8.38 4.00 -0.20
N VAL A 64 8.15 2.77 0.25
CA VAL A 64 8.96 1.60 -0.09
C VAL A 64 8.04 0.45 -0.46
N GLY A 65 8.41 -0.28 -1.52
CA GLY A 65 7.85 -1.58 -1.83
C GLY A 65 8.33 -2.62 -0.82
N TRP A 66 7.48 -3.61 -0.51
CA TRP A 66 7.80 -4.68 0.41
C TRP A 66 7.21 -6.00 -0.10
N GLN A 67 8.07 -6.84 -0.67
CA GLN A 67 7.73 -8.12 -1.31
C GLN A 67 8.68 -9.19 -0.77
N ILE A 68 8.37 -9.76 0.40
CA ILE A 68 9.27 -10.71 1.09
C ILE A 68 8.95 -12.17 0.84
N ASP A 69 7.73 -12.46 0.40
CA ASP A 69 7.19 -13.82 0.26
C ASP A 69 6.70 -14.20 -1.15
N PRO A 70 6.80 -13.37 -2.22
CA PRO A 70 6.65 -13.88 -3.58
C PRO A 70 7.76 -14.85 -3.94
N PHE A 71 7.41 -15.94 -4.61
CA PHE A 71 8.37 -16.96 -5.05
C PHE A 71 9.03 -16.55 -6.38
N GLY A 72 9.98 -15.63 -6.30
CA GLY A 72 10.66 -15.01 -7.44
C GLY A 72 10.21 -13.57 -7.65
N HIS A 73 11.04 -12.77 -8.33
CA HIS A 73 10.77 -11.34 -8.54
C HIS A 73 10.69 -10.97 -10.02
N SER A 74 9.73 -10.13 -10.36
CA SER A 74 9.45 -9.62 -11.70
C SER A 74 10.03 -8.21 -11.88
N LYS A 75 10.66 -7.99 -13.04
CA LYS A 75 11.11 -6.66 -13.45
C LYS A 75 9.93 -5.71 -13.65
N GLU A 76 8.80 -6.23 -14.11
CA GLU A 76 7.57 -5.50 -14.36
C GLU A 76 6.98 -4.99 -13.05
N HIS A 77 6.96 -5.81 -11.98
CA HIS A 77 6.55 -5.37 -10.65
C HIS A 77 7.39 -4.19 -10.16
N ALA A 78 8.72 -4.30 -10.26
CA ALA A 78 9.64 -3.22 -9.89
C ALA A 78 9.42 -1.94 -10.72
N ASN A 79 9.14 -2.08 -12.02
CA ASN A 79 8.84 -0.93 -12.90
C ASN A 79 7.52 -0.26 -12.51
N LEU A 80 6.48 -1.02 -12.18
CA LEU A 80 5.18 -0.49 -11.77
C LEU A 80 5.27 0.27 -10.45
N LEU A 81 5.97 -0.28 -9.45
CA LEU A 81 6.23 0.42 -8.18
C LEU A 81 7.04 1.72 -8.39
N ARG A 82 8.01 1.71 -9.31
CA ARG A 82 8.79 2.91 -9.64
C ARG A 82 7.97 3.98 -10.35
N MET A 83 7.06 3.58 -11.25
CA MET A 83 6.25 4.51 -12.04
C MET A 83 5.29 5.36 -11.20
N ARG A 84 5.27 5.16 -9.87
CA ARG A 84 4.43 5.91 -8.93
C ARG A 84 3.00 5.95 -9.45
N ILE A 85 2.44 4.76 -9.62
CA ILE A 85 1.04 4.62 -9.97
C ILE A 85 0.24 5.27 -8.84
N LEU A 86 -0.39 6.38 -9.22
CA LEU A 86 -1.08 7.41 -8.46
C LEU A 86 -0.20 8.58 -7.98
N TYR A 87 -0.43 9.71 -8.66
CA TYR A 87 -0.14 11.08 -8.24
C TYR A 87 -0.72 11.38 -6.84
#